data_AF-A0A452RE95-F1
#
_entry.id   AF-A0A452RE95-F1
#
_cell.length_a   1.000
_cell.length_b   1.000
_cell.length_c   1.000
_cell.angle_alpha   90.00
_cell.angle_beta   90.00
_cell.angle_gamma   90.00
#
_symmetry.space_group_name_H-M   'P 1'
#
loop_
_entity.id
_entity.type
_entity.pdbx_description
1 polymer ?
#
loop_
_entity_poly.entity_id
_entity_poly.type
_entity_poly.pdbx_seq_one_letter_code
_entity_poly.pdbx_strand_id
1 'polypeptide(L)'
;MGDKPIWEQDWVQPPSNHFQFFDNERVQLSLPFQKILHGIRAQDHQPVPDSCIISMVVGQLKVDEDPIMEFHHMFLLKNINDAWVCSNGMFRLARTT
;
A
#
# COMPACT_ATOMS: atom_id res chain seq x y z
N MET A 1 24.94 -10.06 -10.30
CA MET A 1 23.71 -9.69 -9.56
C MET A 1 22.56 -10.13 -10.44
N GLY A 2 21.73 -11.06 -9.97
CA GLY A 2 20.64 -11.63 -10.76
C GLY A 2 19.47 -10.66 -10.89
N ASP A 3 18.58 -10.93 -11.84
CA ASP A 3 17.35 -10.16 -12.03
C ASP A 3 16.48 -10.20 -10.78
N LYS A 4 15.74 -9.13 -10.55
CA LYS A 4 14.78 -9.05 -9.45
C LYS A 4 13.75 -10.18 -9.57
N PRO A 5 13.26 -10.77 -8.46
CA PRO A 5 12.24 -11.80 -8.52
C PRO A 5 10.98 -11.33 -9.26
N ILE A 6 10.26 -12.24 -9.92
CA ILE A 6 9.07 -11.92 -10.73
C ILE A 6 8.00 -11.14 -9.94
N TRP A 7 7.83 -11.43 -8.64
CA TRP A 7 6.92 -10.70 -7.77
C TRP A 7 7.35 -9.24 -7.55
N GLU A 8 8.66 -8.96 -7.57
CA GLU A 8 9.18 -7.59 -7.48
C GLU A 8 8.97 -6.86 -8.82
N GLN A 9 8.99 -7.59 -9.94
CA GLN A 9 8.71 -7.03 -11.25
C GLN A 9 7.22 -6.77 -11.51
N ASP A 10 6.34 -7.62 -10.98
CA ASP A 10 4.89 -7.53 -11.19
C ASP A 10 4.20 -6.58 -10.18
N TRP A 11 4.68 -6.53 -8.92
CA TRP A 11 4.03 -5.77 -7.83
C TRP A 11 4.82 -4.61 -7.28
N VAL A 12 6.15 -4.63 -7.39
CA VAL A 12 7.03 -3.65 -6.72
C VAL A 12 7.47 -2.53 -7.67
N GLN A 13 6.89 -2.48 -8.88
CA GLN A 13 7.03 -1.31 -9.75
C GLN A 13 6.33 -0.09 -9.12
N PRO A 14 7.05 1.01 -8.85
CA PRO A 14 6.48 2.20 -8.21
C PRO A 14 5.67 3.06 -9.22
N PRO A 15 4.69 3.88 -8.80
CA PRO A 15 3.91 3.89 -7.56
C PRO A 15 2.39 3.76 -7.83
N SER A 16 1.97 3.36 -9.04
CA SER A 16 0.57 3.42 -9.46
C SER A 16 -0.33 2.53 -8.61
N ASN A 17 0.09 1.31 -8.30
CA ASN A 17 -0.84 0.31 -7.78
C ASN A 17 -1.19 0.54 -6.30
N HIS A 18 -0.22 0.90 -5.45
CA HIS A 18 -0.49 1.15 -4.02
C HIS A 18 -1.39 2.37 -3.80
N PHE A 19 -1.14 3.47 -4.51
CA PHE A 19 -1.99 4.67 -4.41
C PHE A 19 -3.36 4.42 -5.03
N GLN A 20 -3.44 3.70 -6.16
CA GLN A 20 -4.73 3.28 -6.71
C GLN A 20 -5.53 2.44 -5.72
N PHE A 21 -4.90 1.51 -4.98
CA PHE A 21 -5.60 0.75 -3.94
C PHE A 21 -6.18 1.66 -2.85
N PHE A 22 -5.39 2.60 -2.32
CA PHE A 22 -5.87 3.54 -1.30
C PHE A 22 -6.95 4.51 -1.82
N ASP A 23 -6.78 5.04 -3.02
CA ASP A 23 -7.75 5.95 -3.63
C ASP A 23 -9.07 5.21 -3.92
N ASN A 24 -8.99 3.94 -4.32
CA ASN A 24 -10.17 3.08 -4.46
C ASN A 24 -10.85 2.83 -3.10
N GLU A 25 -10.09 2.52 -2.04
CA GLU A 25 -10.64 2.37 -0.69
C GLU A 25 -11.32 3.66 -0.21
N ARG A 26 -10.73 4.83 -0.49
CA ARG A 26 -11.34 6.11 -0.15
C ARG A 26 -12.73 6.26 -0.76
N VAL A 27 -12.87 5.99 -2.05
CA VAL A 27 -14.16 6.09 -2.75
C VAL A 27 -15.17 5.11 -2.16
N GLN A 28 -14.74 3.88 -1.88
CA GLN A 28 -15.60 2.83 -1.33
C GLN A 28 -16.04 3.12 0.11
N LEU A 29 -15.18 3.71 0.93
CA LEU A 29 -15.42 3.98 2.35
C LEU A 29 -16.04 5.34 2.63
N SER A 30 -16.26 6.18 1.61
CA SER A 30 -16.86 7.52 1.76
C SER A 30 -16.15 8.38 2.82
N LEU A 31 -14.81 8.35 2.81
CA LEU A 31 -14.01 9.05 3.80
C LEU A 31 -14.20 10.58 3.73
N PRO A 32 -14.26 11.30 4.88
CA PRO A 32 -14.70 12.69 4.95
C PRO A 32 -13.58 13.69 4.62
N PHE A 33 -12.89 13.52 3.50
CA PHE A 33 -11.89 14.46 2.98
C PHE A 33 -12.04 14.64 1.47
N GLN A 34 -11.49 15.72 0.90
CA GLN A 34 -11.59 16.02 -0.54
C GLN A 34 -10.33 15.63 -1.33
N LYS A 35 -9.15 15.79 -0.76
CA LYS A 35 -7.86 15.52 -1.38
C LYS A 35 -6.96 14.77 -0.41
N ILE A 36 -6.20 13.84 -0.94
CA ILE A 36 -5.15 13.13 -0.21
C ILE A 36 -3.93 13.03 -1.11
N LEU A 37 -2.76 13.26 -0.54
CA LEU A 37 -1.47 13.07 -1.19
C LEU A 37 -0.64 12.16 -0.29
N HIS A 38 -0.03 11.13 -0.88
CA HIS A 38 0.82 10.20 -0.16
C HIS A 38 2.27 10.35 -0.62
N GLY A 39 3.20 10.31 0.32
CA GLY A 39 4.64 10.21 0.10
C GLY A 39 5.16 8.93 0.73
N ILE A 40 5.51 7.93 -0.10
CA ILE A 40 6.12 6.68 0.36
C ILE A 40 7.56 6.97 0.79
N ARG A 41 7.93 6.56 2.01
CA ARG A 41 9.31 6.64 2.51
C ARG A 41 10.06 5.33 2.34
N ALA A 42 9.39 4.24 2.66
CA ALA A 42 9.92 2.90 2.47
C ALA A 42 8.78 1.92 2.21
N GLN A 43 9.11 0.87 1.47
CA GLN A 43 8.23 -0.25 1.21
C GLN A 43 9.06 -1.53 1.24
N ASP A 44 8.51 -2.55 1.88
CA ASP A 44 9.12 -3.87 2.00
C ASP A 44 8.11 -4.93 1.59
N HIS A 45 8.61 -5.94 0.89
CA HIS A 45 7.79 -7.02 0.32
C HIS A 45 8.46 -8.35 0.60
N GLN A 46 7.67 -9.33 1.06
CA GLN A 46 8.15 -10.66 1.32
C GLN A 46 7.18 -11.71 0.76
N PRO A 47 7.69 -12.75 0.08
CA PRO A 47 6.87 -13.91 -0.20
C PRO A 47 6.52 -14.61 1.12
N VAL A 48 5.27 -15.04 1.25
CA VAL A 48 4.79 -15.86 2.37
C VAL A 48 4.20 -17.17 1.81
N PRO A 49 3.91 -18.18 2.63
CA PRO A 49 3.26 -19.41 2.16
C PRO A 49 1.99 -19.15 1.33
N ASP A 50 1.55 -20.16 0.59
CA ASP A 50 0.36 -20.11 -0.29
C ASP A 50 0.48 -19.12 -1.46
N SER A 51 1.70 -18.90 -1.96
CA SER A 51 1.98 -17.99 -3.09
C SER A 51 1.45 -16.58 -2.87
N CYS A 52 1.43 -16.14 -1.62
CA CYS A 52 1.01 -14.80 -1.23
C CYS A 52 2.22 -13.89 -1.03
N ILE A 53 1.98 -12.58 -1.09
CA ILE A 53 2.99 -11.55 -0.81
C ILE A 53 2.48 -10.68 0.33
N ILE A 54 3.24 -10.57 1.40
CA ILE A 54 3.00 -9.55 2.41
C ILE A 54 3.79 -8.29 2.04
N SER A 55 3.11 -7.15 2.06
CA SER A 55 3.72 -5.85 1.77
C SER A 55 3.47 -4.90 2.92
N MET A 56 4.50 -4.14 3.30
CA MET A 56 4.41 -3.07 4.27
C MET A 56 4.93 -1.78 3.65
N VAL A 57 4.16 -0.71 3.80
CA VAL A 57 4.50 0.63 3.34
C VAL A 57 4.47 1.55 4.54
N VAL A 58 5.53 2.34 4.68
CA VAL A 58 5.60 3.44 5.63
C VAL A 58 5.80 4.74 4.88
N GLY A 59 5.11 5.77 5.31
CA GLY A 59 5.13 7.03 4.59
C GLY A 59 4.46 8.15 5.33
N GLN A 60 4.22 9.22 4.58
CA GLN A 60 3.50 10.40 5.02
C GLN A 60 2.30 10.64 4.13
N LEU A 61 1.25 11.22 4.68
CA LEU A 61 0.09 11.67 3.95
C LEU A 61 -0.28 13.09 4.33
N LYS A 62 -0.81 13.83 3.36
CA LYS A 62 -1.37 15.17 3.50
C LYS A 62 -2.83 15.07 3.05
N VAL A 63 -3.74 15.33 3.97
CA VAL A 63 -5.19 15.33 3.72
C VAL A 63 -5.65 16.77 3.75
N ASP A 64 -6.26 17.23 2.66
CA ASP A 64 -6.74 18.61 2.51
C ASP A 64 -5.73 19.64 3.08
N GLU A 65 -6.15 20.42 4.07
CA GLU A 65 -5.31 21.41 4.76
C GLU A 65 -4.73 20.90 6.09
N ASP A 66 -5.02 19.66 6.50
CA ASP A 66 -4.55 19.06 7.76
C ASP A 66 -3.02 18.92 7.80
N PRO A 67 -2.39 18.89 8.98
CA PRO A 67 -0.95 18.64 9.08
C PRO A 67 -0.52 17.34 8.36
N ILE A 68 0.74 17.30 7.92
CA ILE A 68 1.32 16.06 7.39
C ILE A 68 1.34 15.02 8.51
N MET A 69 0.78 13.85 8.24
CA MET A 69 0.73 12.73 9.17
C MET A 69 1.56 11.57 8.65
N GLU A 70 2.18 10.82 9.55
CA GLU A 70 2.85 9.57 9.19
C GLU A 70 1.85 8.41 9.20
N PHE A 71 2.05 7.41 8.34
CA PHE A 71 1.19 6.25 8.24
C PHE A 71 1.98 4.96 8.03
N HIS A 72 1.39 3.87 8.50
CA HIS A 72 1.83 2.51 8.28
C HIS A 72 0.67 1.76 7.60
N HIS A 73 0.93 1.16 6.43
CA HIS A 73 -0.05 0.33 5.73
C HIS A 73 0.56 -1.04 5.45
N MET A 74 -0.10 -2.10 5.92
CA MET A 74 0.25 -3.47 5.59
C MET A 74 -0.88 -4.11 4.80
N PHE A 75 -0.54 -4.87 3.76
CA PHE A 75 -1.51 -5.63 2.99
C PHE A 75 -0.95 -6.99 2.56
N LEU A 76 -1.84 -7.98 2.53
CA LEU A 76 -1.57 -9.33 2.03
C LEU A 76 -2.17 -9.45 0.63
N LEU A 77 -1.33 -9.78 -0.33
CA LEU A 77 -1.71 -10.00 -1.72
C LEU A 77 -1.78 -11.50 -1.99
N LYS A 78 -2.88 -11.92 -2.61
CA LYS A 78 -3.08 -13.29 -3.06
C LYS A 78 -3.32 -13.30 -4.56
N ASN A 79 -2.65 -14.18 -5.28
CA ASN A 79 -2.95 -14.43 -6.68
C ASN A 79 -4.15 -15.40 -6.79
N ILE A 80 -5.21 -14.98 -7.47
CA ILE A 80 -6.43 -15.74 -7.75
C ILE A 80 -6.73 -15.59 -9.24
N ASN A 81 -6.71 -16.69 -9.99
CA ASN A 81 -6.98 -16.72 -11.44
C ASN A 81 -6.10 -15.71 -12.21
N ASP A 82 -4.80 -15.71 -11.94
CA ASP A 82 -3.79 -14.81 -12.53
C ASP A 82 -4.01 -13.31 -12.24
N ALA A 83 -4.94 -12.99 -11.33
CA ALA A 83 -5.17 -11.65 -10.83
C ALA A 83 -4.80 -11.58 -9.34
N TRP A 84 -4.05 -10.56 -8.98
CA TRP A 84 -3.70 -10.34 -7.59
C TRP A 84 -4.74 -9.48 -6.90
N VAL A 85 -5.15 -9.94 -5.72
CA VAL A 85 -6.14 -9.27 -4.89
C VAL A 85 -5.57 -9.00 -3.51
N CYS A 86 -5.94 -7.86 -2.94
CA CYS A 86 -5.71 -7.60 -1.52
C CYS A 86 -6.70 -8.45 -0.70
N SER A 87 -6.21 -9.46 0.01
CA SER A 87 -7.06 -10.31 0.87
C SER A 87 -7.21 -9.75 2.27
N ASN A 88 -6.22 -8.99 2.74
CA ASN A 88 -6.19 -8.38 4.07
C ASN A 88 -5.46 -7.04 3.97
N GLY A 89 -6.02 -6.01 4.60
CA GLY A 89 -5.42 -4.68 4.72
C GLY A 89 -5.48 -4.16 6.16
N MET A 90 -4.41 -3.49 6.60
CA MET A 90 -4.36 -2.79 7.88
C MET A 90 -3.68 -1.44 7.73
N PHE A 91 -4.45 -0.39 7.97
CA PHE A 91 -3.98 0.99 7.97
C PHE A 91 -3.93 1.57 9.37
N ARG A 92 -2.84 2.27 9.71
CA ARG A 92 -2.74 3.06 10.95
C ARG A 92 -2.00 4.37 10.69
N LEU A 93 -2.52 5.46 11.24
CA LEU A 93 -1.75 6.69 11.41
C LEU A 93 -0.72 6.46 12.53
N ALA A 94 0.51 6.88 12.29
CA ALA A 94 1.56 6.90 13.29
C ALA A 94 1.41 8.14 14.17
N ARG A 95 1.58 7.99 15.49
CA ARG A 95 1.58 9.11 16.42
C ARG A 95 3.00 9.66 16.51
N THR A 96 3.14 10.97 16.36
CA THR A 96 4.30 11.72 16.85
C THR A 96 4.16 11.84 18.37
N THR A 97 4.87 11.00 19.12
CA THR A 97 5.07 11.18 20.57
C THR A 97 6.27 12.06 20.86
#